data_AF-A0A9X3RB32-F1
#
_entry.id   AF-A0A9X3RB32-F1
#
_cell.length_a   1.000
_cell.length_b   1.000
_cell.length_c   1.000
_cell.angle_alpha   90.00
_cell.angle_beta   90.00
_cell.angle_gamma   90.00
#
_symmetry.space_group_name_H-M   'P 1'
#
loop_
_entity.id
_entity.type
_entity.pdbx_description
1 polymer ?
#
loop_
_entity_poly.entity_id
_entity_poly.type
_entity_poly.pdbx_seq_one_letter_code
_entity_poly.pdbx_strand_id
1 'polypeptide(L)' 'MNQRREEGICGLLATLSPNQRVNEIVVDGFSESVFRFINFEEDTHLAYFREELGGLVVADCRRISLIDFPA' A
#
# COMPACT_ATOMS: atom_id res chain seq x y z
N MET A 1 22.57 13.19 7.11
CA MET A 1 21.23 12.74 6.68
C MET A 1 21.18 11.24 6.86
N ASN A 2 20.59 10.75 7.95
CA ASN A 2 20.38 9.31 8.15
C ASN A 2 18.96 9.00 7.68
N GLN A 3 18.79 8.67 6.39
CA GLN A 3 17.59 8.02 5.90
C GLN A 3 17.56 6.62 6.52
N ARG A 4 16.88 6.45 7.66
CA ARG A 4 16.32 5.15 7.96
C ARG A 4 15.28 4.93 6.87
N ARG A 5 15.57 4.11 5.86
CA ARG A 5 14.49 3.56 5.02
C ARG A 5 13.51 2.94 6.01
N GLU A 6 12.27 3.39 6.03
CA GLU A 6 11.28 2.82 6.94
C GLU A 6 11.23 1.31 6.70
N GLU A 7 11.68 0.51 7.66
CA GLU A 7 11.65 -0.95 7.53
C GLU A 7 10.18 -1.42 7.59
N GLY A 8 9.81 -2.45 6.83
CA GLY A 8 8.44 -2.98 6.80
C GLY A 8 7.58 -2.46 5.65
N ILE A 9 6.27 -2.35 5.86
CA ILE A 9 5.30 -2.09 4.79
C ILE A 9 5.44 -0.69 4.18
N CYS A 10 5.71 0.34 4.97
CA CYS A 10 5.93 1.69 4.43
C CYS A 10 7.15 1.73 3.49
N GLY A 11 8.27 1.09 3.86
CA GLY A 11 9.42 0.96 2.99
C GLY A 11 9.15 0.13 1.74
N LEU A 12 8.38 -0.95 1.84
CA LEU A 12 7.94 -1.71 0.68
C LEU A 12 7.15 -0.82 -0.28
N LEU A 13 6.15 -0.10 0.21
CA LEU A 13 5.28 0.78 -0.59
C LEU A 13 6.07 1.90 -1.28
N ALA A 14 7.09 2.45 -0.61
CA ALA A 14 8.00 3.43 -1.21
C ALA A 14 8.81 2.89 -2.40
N THR A 15 8.88 1.56 -2.58
CA THR A 15 9.59 0.92 -3.71
C THR A 15 8.68 0.48 -4.84
N LEU A 16 7.36 0.50 -4.65
CA LEU A 16 6.42 0.01 -5.67
C LEU A 16 6.28 1.01 -6.82
N SER A 17 6.19 0.49 -8.04
CA SER A 17 5.86 1.30 -9.21
C SER A 17 4.35 1.58 -9.27
N PRO A 18 3.94 2.76 -9.74
CA PRO A 18 2.53 3.02 -10.04
C PRO A 18 1.97 1.96 -10.98
N ASN A 19 0.72 1.54 -10.73
CA ASN A 19 0.01 0.46 -11.41
C ASN A 19 0.50 -0.97 -11.14
N GLN A 20 1.46 -1.16 -10.22
CA GLN A 20 1.80 -2.48 -9.69
C GLN A 20 0.52 -3.19 -9.24
N ARG A 21 0.32 -4.41 -9.70
CA ARG A 21 -0.88 -5.18 -9.36
C ARG A 21 -0.78 -5.65 -7.91
N VAL A 22 -1.87 -5.48 -7.18
CA VAL A 22 -2.04 -5.86 -5.77
C VAL A 22 -3.44 -6.50 -5.69
N ASN A 23 -3.59 -7.63 -5.01
CA ASN A 23 -4.88 -8.31 -4.90
C ASN A 23 -5.63 -7.85 -3.65
N GLU A 24 -4.91 -7.71 -2.54
CA GLU A 24 -5.49 -7.47 -1.23
C GLU A 24 -4.51 -6.71 -0.35
N ILE A 25 -5.05 -5.88 0.55
CA ILE A 25 -4.34 -5.37 1.71
C ILE A 25 -5.12 -5.72 2.98
N VAL A 26 -4.43 -5.88 4.11
CA VAL A 26 -5.07 -6.08 5.41
C VAL A 26 -4.78 -4.89 6.30
N VAL A 27 -5.83 -4.13 6.68
CA VAL A 27 -5.73 -2.92 7.50
C VAL A 27 -6.44 -3.15 8.84
N ASP A 28 -5.70 -3.04 9.95
CA ASP A 28 -6.20 -3.34 11.30
C ASP A 28 -6.93 -4.69 11.45
N GLY A 29 -6.50 -5.69 10.67
CA GLY A 29 -7.08 -7.03 10.67
C GLY A 29 -8.30 -7.22 9.74
N PHE A 30 -8.70 -6.19 8.98
CA PHE A 30 -9.73 -6.29 7.95
C PHE A 30 -9.11 -6.37 6.56
N SER A 31 -9.54 -7.35 5.77
CA SER A 31 -9.11 -7.51 4.37
C SER A 31 -9.88 -6.56 3.46
N GLU A 32 -9.15 -5.84 2.61
CA GLU A 32 -9.69 -4.97 1.56
C GLU A 32 -9.17 -5.45 0.21
N SER A 33 -10.10 -5.82 -0.68
CA SER A 33 -9.75 -6.19 -2.05
C SER A 33 -9.36 -4.96 -2.85
N VAL A 34 -8.17 -4.97 -3.42
CA VAL A 34 -7.65 -3.90 -4.29
C VAL A 34 -7.22 -4.50 -5.63
N PHE A 35 -6.90 -3.65 -6.59
CA PHE A 35 -6.50 -4.07 -7.93
C PHE A 35 -5.10 -3.57 -8.28
N ARG A 36 -4.80 -2.30 -7.98
CA ARG A 36 -3.50 -1.69 -8.31
C ARG A 36 -3.08 -0.67 -7.28
N PHE A 37 -1.78 -0.63 -7.02
CA PHE A 37 -1.14 0.47 -6.31
C PHE A 37 -1.12 1.73 -7.18
N ILE A 38 -1.43 2.88 -6.59
CA ILE A 38 -1.41 4.19 -7.25
C ILE A 38 -0.13 4.94 -6.85
N ASN A 39 0.03 5.23 -5.56
CA ASN A 39 1.17 5.96 -5.03
C ASN A 39 1.27 5.78 -3.50
N PHE A 40 2.43 6.11 -2.94
CA PHE A 40 2.68 6.26 -1.51
C PHE A 40 3.23 7.65 -1.23
N GLU A 41 2.66 8.35 -0.25
CA GLU A 41 3.14 9.65 0.22
C GLU A 41 3.88 9.48 1.55
N GLU A 42 5.21 9.62 1.51
CA GLU A 42 6.07 9.39 2.68
C GLU A 42 5.76 10.35 3.84
N ASP A 43 5.42 11.61 3.55
CA ASP A 43 5.18 12.64 4.57
C ASP A 43 3.91 12.37 5.41
N THR A 44 2.91 11.72 4.80
CA THR A 44 1.61 11.44 5.45
C THR A 44 1.43 9.97 5.80
N HIS A 45 2.37 9.10 5.38
CA HIS A 45 2.28 7.65 5.48
C HIS A 45 1.06 7.04 4.75
N LEU A 46 0.47 7.77 3.79
CA LEU A 46 -0.72 7.33 3.08
C LEU A 46 -0.36 6.57 1.79
N ALA A 47 -0.90 5.37 1.67
CA ALA A 47 -0.85 4.55 0.48
C ALA A 47 -2.21 4.55 -0.22
N TYR A 48 -2.17 4.71 -1.54
CA TYR A 48 -3.34 4.83 -2.39
C TYR A 48 -3.44 3.62 -3.30
N PHE A 49 -4.58 2.97 -3.30
CA PHE A 49 -4.87 1.81 -4.13
C PHE A 49 -6.18 2.03 -4.89
N ARG A 50 -6.27 1.42 -6.07
CA ARG A 50 -7.48 1.37 -6.87
C ARG A 50 -8.15 0.03 -6.69
N GLU A 51 -9.47 0.02 -6.52
CA GLU A 51 -10.30 -1.19 -6.58
C GLU A 51 -10.62 -1.57 -8.03
N GLU A 52 -11.07 -2.80 -8.24
CA GLU A 52 -11.38 -3.32 -9.58
C GLU A 52 -12.53 -2.57 -10.27
N LEU A 53 -13.50 -2.05 -9.49
CA LEU A 53 -14.62 -1.25 -9.98
C LEU A 53 -14.33 0.26 -10.03
N GLY A 54 -13.07 0.67 -9.82
CA GLY A 54 -12.64 2.07 -9.91
C GLY A 54 -12.74 2.87 -8.62
N GLY A 55 -13.08 2.22 -7.50
CA GLY A 55 -13.00 2.80 -6.16
C GLY A 55 -11.57 3.18 -5.75
N LEU A 56 -11.45 4.07 -4.77
CA LEU A 56 -10.17 4.50 -4.19
C LEU A 56 -10.11 4.02 -2.74
N VAL A 57 -9.08 3.21 -2.44
CA VAL A 57 -8.74 2.82 -1.07
C VAL A 57 -7.52 3.62 -0.65
N VAL A 58 -7.62 4.26 0.51
CA VAL A 58 -6.53 5.02 1.13
C VAL A 58 -6.26 4.43 2.51
N ALA A 59 -5.03 4.02 2.75
CA ALA A 59 -4.64 3.38 4.01
C ALA A 59 -3.33 3.97 4.54
N ASP A 60 -3.23 4.11 5.87
CA ASP A 60 -1.98 4.41 6.55
C ASP A 60 -1.10 3.16 6.53
N CYS A 61 0.09 3.24 5.94
CA CYS A 61 1.00 2.09 5.78
C CYS A 61 1.39 1.43 7.11
N ARG A 62 1.31 2.16 8.23
CA ARG A 62 1.63 1.66 9.57
C ARG A 62 0.52 0.79 10.16
N ARG A 63 -0.68 0.84 9.57
CA ARG A 63 -1.85 0.03 9.94
C ARG A 63 -2.06 -1.15 9.00
N ILE A 64 -1.39 -1.14 7.85
CA ILE A 64 -1.35 -2.28 6.95
C ILE A 64 -0.49 -3.36 7.60
N SER A 65 -1.03 -4.56 7.72
CA SER A 65 -0.36 -5.73 8.29
C SER A 65 0.07 -6.75 7.23
N LEU A 66 -0.53 -6.68 6.03
CA LEU A 66 -0.23 -7.54 4.90
C LEU A 66 -0.54 -6.83 3.57
N ILE A 67 0.27 -7.10 2.55
CA ILE A 67 -0.02 -6.79 1.15
C ILE A 67 0.15 -8.08 0.35
N ASP A 68 -0.90 -8.49 -0.35
CA ASP A 68 -0.88 -9.65 -1.25
C ASP A 68 -0.67 -9.22 -2.70
N PHE A 69 0.29 -9.86 -3.35
CA PHE A 69 0.60 -9.64 -4.76
C PHE A 69 0.23 -10.88 -5.58
N PRO A 70 -0.24 -10.72 -6.83
CA PRO A 70 -0.46 -11.86 -7.72
C PRO A 70 0.85 -12.61 -8.00
N ALA A 71 0.74 -13.94 -8.17
CA ALA A 71 1.82 -14.83 -8.54
C ALA A 71 2.40 -14.56 -9.93
#